data_AF-A0A0F8ECD6-F1
#
_entry.id   AF-A0A0F8ECD6-F1
#
_cell.length_a   1.000
_cell.length_b   1.000
_cell.length_c   1.000
_cell.angle_alpha   90.00
_cell.angle_beta   90.00
_cell.angle_gamma   90.00
#
_symmetry.space_group_name_H-M   'P 1'
#
loop_
_entity.id
_entity.type
_entity.pdbx_description
1 polymer ?
#
loop_
_entity_poly.entity_id
_entity_poly.type
_entity_poly.pdbx_seq_one_letter_code
_entity_poly.pdbx_strand_id
1 'polypeptide(L)'
;MFNKQITLILMVTALICTSFQPVSASGSLNQTNVSVVSDLNKTVGKDIISLVDTNRLDIGNKPVFDIIWSPDGSHMLIDVFVSAYPKGKTKFGGVDALYAANADGSGITRFAWAEMTSRNGGKTITPPVWSQSGDYFAYMELVEGSRYKIKSASLFVMSNDLNLIEKVELDSKMIGLETGLSNFKWSPKENKIALLVSGKIIIYDMDEKNDFNFSISGDNVEIDDMEWSPDGKKIVFSKNSHEIIILDIENGTLNPIYSAEQVGMYGEKWSQDSKKLLFYEIKTSEKIDDVSYDIYFMDEDLEKPIKIKTFTTGSSRVIQWYPDSEKILTKKCSDDSCALYSLSITGEMKKLIEKDKDIDGRVVPNGCISAVSLNPNSPTPSYTRTYDLFLLNGSDILTIENVLYYSWEGTDVLFVKDHELSVLNTSTHDMWNTQLLSNDFDRLSIDPSGHFIAVDNIIFGIHEQGTHTQTSAGNYSNSTASEAVIIKKDIDEHSKVNGTEDTTSNTSGLPGFPAIIAFIGVLIAFVCIHKK
;
A
#
# COMPACT_ATOMS: atom_id res chain seq x y z
N MET A 1 -5.38 8.25 64.87
CA MET A 1 -6.15 9.03 63.88
C MET A 1 -6.11 8.35 62.50
N PHE A 2 -6.29 7.03 62.52
CA PHE A 2 -6.63 6.19 61.37
C PHE A 2 -8.13 6.37 61.07
N ASN A 3 -8.57 6.15 59.83
CA ASN A 3 -9.95 6.21 59.31
C ASN A 3 -10.47 7.53 58.71
N LYS A 4 -9.68 8.25 57.91
CA LYS A 4 -10.24 9.15 56.86
C LYS A 4 -9.48 9.19 55.53
N GLN A 5 -8.57 8.24 55.28
CA GLN A 5 -7.90 8.07 53.97
C GLN A 5 -8.32 6.81 53.20
N ILE A 6 -9.34 6.09 53.68
CA ILE A 6 -9.94 4.92 53.02
C ILE A 6 -11.43 5.19 52.82
N THR A 7 -11.76 6.30 52.15
CA THR A 7 -13.13 6.57 51.65
C THR A 7 -13.14 7.60 50.50
N LEU A 8 -12.00 7.81 49.84
CA LEU A 8 -11.88 8.68 48.65
C LEU A 8 -11.10 8.01 47.49
N ILE A 9 -10.88 6.69 47.56
CA ILE A 9 -10.30 5.85 46.48
C ILE A 9 -11.30 4.77 46.01
N LEU A 10 -12.54 4.78 46.52
CA LEU A 10 -13.60 3.83 46.16
C LEU A 10 -14.85 4.52 45.59
N MET A 11 -14.72 5.77 45.15
CA MET A 11 -15.81 6.55 44.54
C MET A 11 -15.37 7.27 43.25
N VAL A 12 -14.40 6.68 42.54
CA VAL A 12 -14.05 6.98 41.14
C VAL A 12 -14.13 5.72 40.26
N THR A 13 -14.40 4.55 40.85
CA THR A 13 -14.69 3.28 40.17
C THR A 13 -16.18 2.96 40.20
N ALA A 14 -17.01 3.81 39.59
CA ALA A 14 -18.41 3.50 39.31
C ALA A 14 -19.05 4.38 38.21
N LEU A 15 -18.26 4.97 37.30
CA LEU A 15 -18.79 5.73 36.16
C LEU A 15 -17.93 5.60 34.90
N ILE A 16 -17.50 4.39 34.57
CA ILE A 16 -17.05 3.98 33.23
C ILE A 16 -17.56 2.56 33.01
N CYS A 17 -18.88 2.43 32.89
CA CYS A 17 -19.58 1.21 32.48
C CYS A 17 -21.00 1.60 32.04
N THR A 18 -21.12 2.56 31.12
CA THR A 18 -22.19 2.49 30.12
C THR A 18 -21.59 1.76 28.94
N SER A 19 -21.76 0.44 29.01
CA SER A 19 -21.78 -0.49 27.90
C SER A 19 -21.84 0.18 26.54
N PHE A 20 -20.83 -0.08 25.71
CA PHE A 20 -21.07 -0.34 24.29
C PHE A 20 -22.18 -1.39 24.24
N GLN A 21 -23.42 -0.95 24.09
CA GLN A 21 -24.42 -1.82 23.52
C GLN A 21 -24.03 -1.92 22.04
N PRO A 22 -23.86 -3.12 21.48
CA PRO A 22 -23.97 -3.24 20.03
C PRO A 22 -25.34 -2.67 19.68
N VAL A 23 -25.38 -1.74 18.73
CA VAL A 23 -26.64 -1.30 18.14
C VAL A 23 -27.20 -2.50 17.39
N SER A 24 -27.90 -3.37 18.09
CA SER A 24 -28.77 -4.38 17.50
C SER A 24 -30.19 -3.82 17.55
N ALA A 25 -30.62 -3.23 16.44
CA ALA A 25 -32.04 -3.18 16.09
C ALA A 25 -32.21 -2.75 14.62
N SER A 26 -32.51 -3.76 13.80
CA SER A 26 -33.45 -3.68 12.69
C SER A 26 -33.16 -2.69 11.56
N GLY A 27 -32.16 -2.99 10.75
CA GLY A 27 -32.30 -2.86 9.31
C GLY A 27 -32.28 -4.27 8.74
N SER A 28 -33.30 -4.70 8.00
CA SER A 28 -33.07 -5.76 7.03
C SER A 28 -31.84 -5.35 6.22
N LEU A 29 -30.86 -6.22 6.01
CA LEU A 29 -29.80 -5.98 5.03
C LEU A 29 -30.52 -5.55 3.73
N ASN A 30 -30.44 -4.26 3.41
CA ASN A 30 -30.94 -3.77 2.15
C ASN A 30 -30.08 -4.46 1.10
N GLN A 31 -30.71 -5.22 0.20
CA GLN A 31 -30.00 -5.92 -0.85
C GLN A 31 -29.08 -4.93 -1.56
N THR A 32 -27.78 -5.11 -1.36
CA THR A 32 -26.75 -4.30 -1.97
C THR A 32 -26.71 -4.68 -3.45
N ASN A 33 -27.13 -3.76 -4.31
CA ASN A 33 -27.13 -3.99 -5.75
C ASN A 33 -25.74 -3.63 -6.29
N VAL A 34 -25.09 -4.60 -6.93
CA VAL A 34 -23.81 -4.38 -7.62
C VAL A 34 -24.11 -4.12 -9.10
N SER A 35 -23.56 -3.04 -9.66
CA SER A 35 -23.72 -2.71 -11.09
C SER A 35 -22.38 -2.39 -11.73
N VAL A 36 -22.22 -2.72 -13.02
CA VAL A 36 -21.02 -2.32 -13.76
C VAL A 36 -21.08 -0.82 -14.02
N VAL A 37 -20.12 -0.07 -13.50
CA VAL A 37 -20.02 1.38 -13.69
C VAL A 37 -18.98 1.76 -14.75
N SER A 38 -17.93 0.96 -14.92
CA SER A 38 -16.91 1.20 -15.95
C SER A 38 -16.28 -0.09 -16.49
N ASP A 39 -15.85 -0.03 -17.75
CA ASP A 39 -15.05 -1.05 -18.43
C ASP A 39 -13.79 -0.37 -18.99
N LEU A 40 -12.71 -0.47 -18.22
CA LEU A 40 -11.43 0.19 -18.48
C LEU A 40 -10.77 -0.32 -19.76
N ASN A 41 -11.15 -1.50 -20.25
CA ASN A 41 -10.63 -2.01 -21.51
C ASN A 41 -11.14 -1.19 -22.71
N LYS A 42 -12.31 -0.54 -22.58
CA LYS A 42 -12.85 0.35 -23.62
C LYS A 42 -12.16 1.72 -23.66
N THR A 43 -11.45 2.10 -22.61
CA THR A 43 -10.75 3.38 -22.43
C THR A 43 -9.24 3.13 -22.35
N VAL A 44 -8.71 2.88 -21.14
CA VAL A 44 -7.30 2.61 -20.85
C VAL A 44 -6.73 1.49 -21.73
N GLY A 45 -7.48 0.38 -21.88
CA GLY A 45 -7.05 -0.75 -22.70
C GLY A 45 -6.83 -0.40 -24.17
N LYS A 46 -7.67 0.47 -24.74
CA LYS A 46 -7.47 0.96 -26.11
C LYS A 46 -6.28 1.91 -26.21
N ASP A 47 -6.11 2.77 -25.21
CA ASP A 47 -5.01 3.75 -25.20
C ASP A 47 -3.65 3.06 -25.13
N ILE A 48 -3.45 2.11 -24.22
CA ILE A 48 -2.17 1.38 -24.13
C ILE A 48 -1.88 0.56 -25.39
N ILE A 49 -2.89 -0.07 -26.01
CA ILE A 49 -2.70 -0.78 -27.28
C ILE A 49 -2.23 0.18 -28.38
N SER A 50 -2.71 1.43 -28.36
CA SER A 50 -2.32 2.45 -29.34
C SER A 50 -0.86 2.92 -29.18
N LEU A 51 -0.25 2.72 -28.00
CA LEU A 51 1.17 3.01 -27.76
C LEU A 51 2.10 1.99 -28.42
N VAL A 52 1.61 0.79 -28.75
CA VAL A 52 2.42 -0.26 -29.37
C VAL A 52 2.63 0.05 -30.86
N ASP A 53 3.89 0.23 -31.28
CA ASP A 53 4.23 0.32 -32.71
C ASP A 53 4.11 -1.05 -33.39
N THR A 54 2.90 -1.34 -33.86
CA THR A 54 2.54 -2.58 -34.56
C THR A 54 3.26 -2.79 -35.90
N ASN A 55 3.99 -1.80 -36.44
CA ASN A 55 4.84 -2.03 -37.60
C ASN A 55 6.05 -2.91 -37.22
N ARG A 56 6.60 -2.68 -36.03
CA ARG A 56 7.79 -3.35 -35.50
C ARG A 56 7.48 -4.49 -34.53
N LEU A 57 6.34 -4.44 -33.85
CA LEU A 57 6.00 -5.33 -32.74
C LEU A 57 4.71 -6.12 -33.02
N ASP A 58 4.65 -7.33 -32.48
CA ASP A 58 3.43 -8.12 -32.34
C ASP A 58 2.94 -8.02 -30.89
N ILE A 59 1.63 -7.84 -30.70
CA ILE A 59 0.99 -7.83 -29.37
C ILE A 59 0.80 -9.27 -28.90
N GLY A 60 1.33 -9.59 -27.72
CA GLY A 60 1.37 -10.96 -27.19
C GLY A 60 0.19 -11.34 -26.31
N ASN A 61 -0.43 -10.38 -25.64
CA ASN A 61 -1.55 -10.61 -24.72
C ASN A 61 -2.56 -9.45 -24.77
N LYS A 62 -3.70 -9.65 -24.09
CA LYS A 62 -4.61 -8.55 -23.77
C LYS A 62 -3.98 -7.67 -22.67
N PRO A 63 -4.36 -6.38 -22.56
CA PRO A 63 -3.91 -5.53 -21.47
C PRO A 63 -4.24 -6.15 -20.10
N VAL A 64 -3.26 -6.10 -19.20
CA VAL A 64 -3.39 -6.56 -17.81
C VAL A 64 -3.43 -5.32 -16.92
N PHE A 65 -4.42 -5.24 -16.04
CA PHE A 65 -4.71 -4.06 -15.23
C PHE A 65 -4.42 -4.32 -13.76
N ASP A 66 -3.78 -3.37 -13.08
CA ASP A 66 -3.67 -3.29 -11.64
C ASP A 66 -4.35 -2.01 -11.14
N ILE A 67 -5.31 -2.16 -10.24
CA ILE A 67 -6.09 -1.04 -9.71
C ILE A 67 -5.65 -0.74 -8.28
N ILE A 68 -5.13 0.47 -8.10
CA ILE A 68 -4.54 0.95 -6.86
C ILE A 68 -5.39 2.10 -6.32
N TRP A 69 -6.32 1.76 -5.44
CA TRP A 69 -7.24 2.70 -4.82
C TRP A 69 -6.51 3.73 -3.93
N SER A 70 -6.97 4.98 -3.95
CA SER A 70 -6.56 5.97 -2.96
C SER A 70 -7.02 5.53 -1.56
N PRO A 71 -6.32 5.95 -0.48
CA PRO A 71 -6.68 5.59 0.89
C PRO A 71 -8.12 5.96 1.31
N ASP A 72 -8.68 7.00 0.71
CA ASP A 72 -10.05 7.46 0.93
C ASP A 72 -11.08 6.80 0.01
N GLY A 73 -10.64 5.98 -0.95
CA GLY A 73 -11.49 5.30 -1.92
C GLY A 73 -12.10 6.19 -3.01
N SER A 74 -11.73 7.47 -3.09
CA SER A 74 -12.34 8.42 -4.03
C SER A 74 -11.69 8.44 -5.42
N HIS A 75 -10.43 7.99 -5.51
CA HIS A 75 -9.65 7.95 -6.75
C HIS A 75 -8.98 6.57 -6.93
N MET A 76 -8.51 6.30 -8.14
CA MET A 76 -7.65 5.15 -8.41
C MET A 76 -6.48 5.53 -9.31
N LEU A 77 -5.34 4.90 -9.06
CA LEU A 77 -4.26 4.78 -10.03
C LEU A 77 -4.38 3.41 -10.70
N ILE A 78 -4.01 3.38 -11.97
CA ILE A 78 -4.13 2.20 -12.82
C ILE A 78 -2.75 1.95 -13.43
N ASP A 79 -2.14 0.83 -13.07
CA ASP A 79 -0.96 0.31 -13.76
C ASP A 79 -1.40 -0.71 -14.80
N VAL A 80 -0.99 -0.53 -16.05
CA VAL A 80 -1.40 -1.41 -17.15
C VAL A 80 -0.20 -1.83 -17.97
N PHE A 81 -0.15 -3.14 -18.24
CA PHE A 81 0.89 -3.76 -19.04
C PHE A 81 0.32 -4.48 -20.27
N VAL A 82 0.99 -4.31 -21.40
CA VAL A 82 0.80 -5.12 -22.62
C VAL A 82 2.13 -5.70 -23.06
N SER A 83 2.18 -7.03 -23.17
CA SER A 83 3.29 -7.73 -23.82
C SER A 83 3.36 -7.37 -25.29
N ALA A 84 4.52 -6.92 -25.72
CA ALA A 84 4.80 -6.57 -27.10
C ALA A 84 6.21 -7.04 -27.47
N TYR A 85 6.35 -7.75 -28.59
CA TYR A 85 7.60 -8.40 -28.97
C TYR A 85 7.96 -8.09 -30.42
N PRO A 86 9.26 -7.96 -30.77
CA PRO A 86 9.67 -7.79 -32.16
C PRO A 86 9.15 -8.91 -33.06
N LYS A 87 8.60 -8.54 -34.23
CA LYS A 87 8.01 -9.52 -35.16
C LYS A 87 8.94 -10.69 -35.45
N GLY A 88 8.40 -11.91 -35.35
CA GLY A 88 9.15 -13.16 -35.57
C GLY A 88 10.09 -13.55 -34.42
N LYS A 89 10.01 -12.90 -33.25
CA LYS A 89 10.74 -13.29 -32.03
C LYS A 89 9.76 -13.40 -30.86
N THR A 90 9.96 -14.41 -30.03
CA THR A 90 9.12 -14.71 -28.85
C THR A 90 9.68 -14.13 -27.54
N LYS A 91 10.50 -13.08 -27.60
CA LYS A 91 11.29 -12.63 -26.43
C LYS A 91 10.59 -11.56 -25.62
N PHE A 92 10.56 -11.77 -24.30
CA PHE A 92 10.06 -10.92 -23.22
C PHE A 92 10.31 -9.41 -23.38
N GLY A 93 9.28 -8.64 -23.06
CA GLY A 93 9.18 -7.20 -23.19
C GLY A 93 7.74 -6.72 -23.30
N GLY A 94 7.52 -5.42 -23.18
CA GLY A 94 6.19 -4.84 -23.32
C GLY A 94 6.15 -3.33 -23.16
N VAL A 95 4.93 -2.83 -23.11
CA VAL A 95 4.59 -1.44 -22.85
C VAL A 95 3.88 -1.38 -21.49
N ASP A 96 4.37 -0.51 -20.63
CA ASP A 96 3.78 -0.16 -19.34
C ASP A 96 3.16 1.24 -19.45
N ALA A 97 2.01 1.49 -18.84
CA ALA A 97 1.41 2.82 -18.77
C ALA A 97 0.65 3.01 -17.47
N LEU A 98 0.78 4.22 -16.90
CA LEU A 98 0.12 4.61 -15.66
C LEU A 98 -0.95 5.67 -15.91
N TYR A 99 -2.10 5.48 -15.29
CA TYR A 99 -3.26 6.36 -15.39
C TYR A 99 -3.80 6.71 -14.01
N ALA A 100 -4.46 7.85 -13.91
CA ALA A 100 -5.30 8.21 -12.77
C ALA A 100 -6.74 8.39 -13.24
N ALA A 101 -7.69 8.07 -12.35
CA ALA A 101 -9.11 8.20 -12.59
C ALA A 101 -9.86 8.42 -11.27
N ASN A 102 -11.10 8.90 -11.38
CA ASN A 102 -12.06 8.80 -10.27
C ASN A 102 -12.37 7.33 -9.97
N ALA A 103 -12.83 7.03 -8.76
CA ALA A 103 -13.10 5.66 -8.35
C ALA A 103 -14.14 4.93 -9.22
N ASP A 104 -15.07 5.66 -9.85
CA ASP A 104 -16.06 5.13 -10.78
C ASP A 104 -15.50 4.82 -12.18
N GLY A 105 -14.23 5.11 -12.44
CA GLY A 105 -13.59 4.96 -13.75
C GLY A 105 -13.83 6.09 -14.74
N SER A 106 -14.37 7.23 -14.29
CA SER A 106 -14.42 8.47 -15.06
C SER A 106 -13.13 9.30 -14.90
N GLY A 107 -12.95 10.35 -15.71
CA GLY A 107 -11.82 11.29 -15.56
C GLY A 107 -10.43 10.71 -15.90
N ILE A 108 -10.37 9.59 -16.62
CA ILE A 108 -9.13 8.86 -16.91
C ILE A 108 -8.10 9.75 -17.62
N THR A 109 -6.90 9.85 -17.03
CA THR A 109 -5.77 10.59 -17.59
C THR A 109 -4.49 9.74 -17.50
N ARG A 110 -3.80 9.54 -18.61
CA ARG A 110 -2.46 8.92 -18.64
C ARG A 110 -1.41 9.93 -18.21
N PHE A 111 -0.57 9.59 -17.24
CA PHE A 111 0.49 10.48 -16.76
C PHE A 111 1.91 9.93 -16.99
N ALA A 112 2.08 8.63 -17.23
CA ALA A 112 3.37 8.05 -17.57
C ALA A 112 3.20 6.82 -18.49
N TRP A 113 4.22 6.53 -19.30
CA TRP A 113 4.32 5.28 -20.05
C TRP A 113 5.78 4.97 -20.40
N ALA A 114 6.07 3.70 -20.61
CA ALA A 114 7.40 3.22 -20.95
C ALA A 114 7.34 2.00 -21.88
N GLU A 115 8.43 1.77 -22.61
CA GLU A 115 8.56 0.63 -23.50
C GLU A 115 9.89 -0.11 -23.25
N MET A 116 9.76 -1.41 -22.96
CA MET A 116 10.86 -2.35 -22.79
C MET A 116 10.76 -3.51 -23.79
N THR A 117 11.09 -3.28 -25.07
CA THR A 117 10.95 -4.31 -26.13
C THR A 117 12.28 -4.75 -26.75
N SER A 118 13.41 -4.22 -26.25
CA SER A 118 14.73 -4.42 -26.82
C SER A 118 15.72 -5.01 -25.81
N ARG A 119 16.54 -5.95 -26.28
CA ARG A 119 17.64 -6.55 -25.48
C ARG A 119 18.78 -5.60 -25.15
N ASN A 120 18.86 -4.48 -25.85
CA ASN A 120 19.90 -3.48 -25.65
C ASN A 120 19.53 -2.46 -24.56
N GLY A 121 18.37 -2.65 -23.92
CA GLY A 121 17.81 -1.74 -22.94
C GLY A 121 16.51 -1.10 -23.41
N GLY A 122 15.87 -0.38 -22.50
CA GLY A 122 14.58 0.29 -22.68
C GLY A 122 14.24 1.08 -21.43
N LYS A 123 13.00 1.57 -21.37
CA LYS A 123 12.46 2.20 -20.18
C LYS A 123 11.42 1.28 -19.55
N THR A 124 11.33 1.28 -18.24
CA THR A 124 10.22 0.70 -17.50
C THR A 124 9.82 1.67 -16.39
N ILE A 125 8.61 1.54 -15.89
CA ILE A 125 8.06 2.36 -14.81
C ILE A 125 7.51 1.41 -13.75
N THR A 126 7.62 1.80 -12.48
CA THR A 126 7.09 0.99 -11.39
C THR A 126 5.61 1.32 -11.13
N PRO A 127 4.84 0.37 -10.56
CA PRO A 127 3.52 0.69 -10.04
C PRO A 127 3.60 1.89 -9.07
N PRO A 128 2.65 2.84 -9.15
CA PRO A 128 2.64 3.99 -8.27
C PRO A 128 2.18 3.62 -6.87
N VAL A 129 2.62 4.38 -5.87
CA VAL A 129 2.28 4.18 -4.46
C VAL A 129 1.74 5.47 -3.86
N TRP A 130 0.54 5.40 -3.29
CA TRP A 130 -0.08 6.51 -2.58
C TRP A 130 0.64 6.85 -1.27
N SER A 131 0.66 8.13 -0.95
CA SER A 131 0.83 8.63 0.42
C SER A 131 -0.37 8.25 1.28
N GLN A 132 -0.20 8.26 2.61
CA GLN A 132 -1.26 7.88 3.54
C GLN A 132 -2.53 8.74 3.42
N SER A 133 -2.40 10.02 3.06
CA SER A 133 -3.52 10.94 2.88
C SER A 133 -4.30 10.69 1.60
N GLY A 134 -3.65 10.14 0.57
CA GLY A 134 -4.17 10.10 -0.80
C GLY A 134 -3.95 11.40 -1.58
N ASP A 135 -3.34 12.43 -1.00
CA ASP A 135 -3.10 13.71 -1.69
C ASP A 135 -1.91 13.65 -2.64
N TYR A 136 -1.01 12.68 -2.43
CA TYR A 136 0.21 12.49 -3.21
C TYR A 136 0.43 11.02 -3.55
N PHE A 137 1.16 10.76 -4.63
CA PHE A 137 1.67 9.43 -4.96
C PHE A 137 3.07 9.52 -5.57
N ALA A 138 3.80 8.40 -5.56
CA ALA A 138 5.14 8.32 -6.13
C ALA A 138 5.29 7.10 -7.04
N TYR A 139 6.10 7.24 -8.09
CA TYR A 139 6.50 6.14 -8.98
C TYR A 139 7.94 6.36 -9.46
N MET A 140 8.58 5.30 -9.97
CA MET A 140 9.93 5.40 -10.53
C MET A 140 9.91 5.14 -12.03
N GLU A 141 10.75 5.88 -12.76
CA GLU A 141 11.17 5.53 -14.12
C GLU A 141 12.58 4.93 -14.06
N LEU A 142 12.75 3.76 -14.67
CA LEU A 142 14.02 3.06 -14.75
C LEU A 142 14.45 2.96 -16.21
N VAL A 143 15.70 3.30 -16.49
CA VAL A 143 16.31 3.06 -17.80
C VAL A 143 17.22 1.85 -17.69
N GLU A 144 16.85 0.76 -18.34
CA GLU A 144 17.69 -0.43 -18.39
C GLU A 144 18.63 -0.40 -19.59
N GLY A 145 19.82 -0.96 -19.39
CA GLY A 145 20.78 -1.27 -20.43
C GLY A 145 20.86 -2.77 -20.74
N SER A 146 21.84 -3.14 -21.56
CA SER A 146 22.12 -4.54 -21.87
C SER A 146 22.31 -5.39 -20.62
N ARG A 147 21.72 -6.60 -20.62
CA ARG A 147 21.73 -7.56 -19.49
C ARG A 147 20.99 -7.06 -18.23
N TYR A 148 19.92 -6.28 -18.40
CA TYR A 148 19.04 -5.80 -17.31
C TYR A 148 19.76 -4.92 -16.28
N LYS A 149 20.86 -4.26 -16.67
CA LYS A 149 21.56 -3.33 -15.78
C LYS A 149 20.85 -1.98 -15.78
N ILE A 150 20.42 -1.51 -14.62
CA ILE A 150 19.83 -0.17 -14.47
C ILE A 150 20.91 0.88 -14.70
N LYS A 151 20.70 1.76 -15.69
CA LYS A 151 21.60 2.87 -16.05
C LYS A 151 21.27 4.14 -15.31
N SER A 152 19.99 4.41 -15.13
CA SER A 152 19.48 5.55 -14.39
C SER A 152 18.12 5.20 -13.83
N ALA A 153 17.76 5.91 -12.77
CA ALA A 153 16.47 5.79 -12.15
C ALA A 153 16.06 7.14 -11.58
N SER A 154 14.81 7.50 -11.81
CA SER A 154 14.25 8.76 -11.35
C SER A 154 12.98 8.47 -10.56
N LEU A 155 12.91 8.94 -9.33
CA LEU A 155 11.68 8.97 -8.55
C LEU A 155 10.90 10.23 -8.93
N PHE A 156 9.61 10.05 -9.16
CA PHE A 156 8.64 11.12 -9.37
C PHE A 156 7.67 11.12 -8.19
N VAL A 157 7.49 12.28 -7.57
CA VAL A 157 6.45 12.52 -6.58
C VAL A 157 5.43 13.48 -7.19
N MET A 158 4.18 13.06 -7.21
CA MET A 158 3.08 13.75 -7.87
C MET A 158 1.97 14.06 -6.85
N SER A 159 1.24 15.15 -7.05
CA SER A 159 -0.04 15.35 -6.37
C SER A 159 -1.12 14.46 -6.99
N ASN A 160 -2.22 14.23 -6.28
CA ASN A 160 -3.43 13.58 -6.82
C ASN A 160 -3.95 14.27 -8.10
N ASP A 161 -3.85 15.60 -8.17
CA ASP A 161 -4.16 16.39 -9.38
C ASP A 161 -3.14 16.27 -10.53
N LEU A 162 -2.22 15.30 -10.47
CA LEU A 162 -1.18 15.03 -11.47
C LEU A 162 -0.17 16.16 -11.71
N ASN A 163 0.04 17.04 -10.72
CA ASN A 163 1.13 18.01 -10.77
C ASN A 163 2.43 17.35 -10.26
N LEU A 164 3.53 17.55 -10.98
CA LEU A 164 4.85 17.14 -10.52
C LEU A 164 5.26 18.00 -9.32
N ILE A 165 5.48 17.35 -8.18
CA ILE A 165 5.94 17.99 -6.95
C ILE A 165 7.45 17.93 -6.85
N GLU A 166 8.02 16.74 -6.98
CA GLU A 166 9.45 16.51 -6.84
C GLU A 166 9.94 15.45 -7.82
N LYS A 167 11.17 15.63 -8.34
CA LYS A 167 11.84 14.64 -9.17
C LYS A 167 13.26 14.41 -8.65
N VAL A 168 13.55 13.19 -8.22
CA VAL A 168 14.83 12.83 -7.62
C VAL A 168 15.55 11.80 -8.48
N GLU A 169 16.79 12.09 -8.87
CA GLU A 169 17.65 11.12 -9.55
C GLU A 169 18.33 10.20 -8.51
N LEU A 170 18.14 8.89 -8.67
CA LEU A 170 18.65 7.87 -7.76
C LEU A 170 19.93 7.21 -8.32
N ASP A 171 20.83 6.82 -7.43
CA ASP A 171 21.99 6.01 -7.81
C ASP A 171 21.53 4.62 -8.25
N SER A 172 21.73 4.30 -9.53
CA SER A 172 21.28 3.03 -10.11
C SER A 172 21.95 1.80 -9.49
N LYS A 173 23.06 1.97 -8.76
CA LYS A 173 23.70 0.89 -8.01
C LYS A 173 22.94 0.48 -6.76
N MET A 174 22.15 1.39 -6.19
CA MET A 174 21.37 1.14 -4.98
C MET A 174 20.00 0.54 -5.29
N ILE A 175 19.63 0.39 -6.56
CA ILE A 175 18.37 -0.22 -6.95
C ILE A 175 18.62 -1.71 -7.08
N GLY A 176 18.38 -2.42 -5.98
CA GLY A 176 18.48 -3.87 -5.92
C GLY A 176 17.47 -4.50 -6.88
N LEU A 177 17.95 -5.01 -8.01
CA LEU A 177 17.19 -5.89 -8.90
C LEU A 177 16.76 -7.20 -8.20
N GLU A 178 17.32 -7.51 -7.02
CA GLU A 178 17.12 -8.77 -6.32
C GLU A 178 16.22 -8.68 -5.07
N THR A 179 15.90 -7.49 -4.53
CA THR A 179 15.22 -7.40 -3.21
C THR A 179 13.79 -6.87 -3.25
N GLY A 180 13.34 -6.25 -4.35
CA GLY A 180 11.98 -5.66 -4.42
C GLY A 180 11.72 -4.57 -3.37
N LEU A 181 12.75 -4.11 -2.65
CA LEU A 181 12.65 -3.07 -1.65
C LEU A 181 12.69 -1.72 -2.37
N SER A 182 11.61 -0.94 -2.23
CA SER A 182 11.59 0.45 -2.67
C SER A 182 12.61 1.24 -1.86
N ASN A 183 13.56 1.91 -2.52
CA ASN A 183 14.50 2.84 -1.88
C ASN A 183 13.81 4.09 -1.30
N PHE A 184 12.48 4.12 -1.31
CA PHE A 184 11.65 5.15 -0.74
C PHE A 184 10.47 4.55 0.04
N LYS A 185 9.99 5.27 1.04
CA LYS A 185 8.81 4.94 1.84
C LYS A 185 8.04 6.19 2.24
N TRP A 186 6.74 6.20 2.00
CA TRP A 186 5.84 7.19 2.59
C TRP A 186 5.77 7.02 4.11
N SER A 187 5.68 8.14 4.82
CA SER A 187 5.33 8.16 6.24
C SER A 187 3.90 7.65 6.41
N PRO A 188 3.63 6.85 7.45
CA PRO A 188 2.30 6.32 7.74
C PRO A 188 1.36 7.34 8.40
N LYS A 189 1.83 8.58 8.65
CA LYS A 189 1.05 9.61 9.34
C LYS A 189 1.03 10.96 8.63
N GLU A 190 2.13 11.32 7.99
CA GLU A 190 2.34 12.64 7.42
C GLU A 190 2.63 12.53 5.93
N ASN A 191 2.46 13.62 5.17
CA ASN A 191 2.81 13.66 3.75
C ASN A 191 4.32 13.80 3.55
N LYS A 192 5.08 12.88 4.14
CA LYS A 192 6.54 12.80 4.06
C LYS A 192 6.95 11.55 3.32
N ILE A 193 7.98 11.65 2.49
CA ILE A 193 8.60 10.49 1.84
C ILE A 193 10.07 10.42 2.22
N ALA A 194 10.47 9.31 2.83
CA ALA A 194 11.87 9.02 3.11
C ALA A 194 12.48 8.31 1.91
N LEU A 195 13.67 8.73 1.50
CA LEU A 195 14.48 8.12 0.45
C LEU A 195 15.82 7.74 1.02
N LEU A 196 16.26 6.54 0.65
CA LEU A 196 17.60 6.09 0.85
C LEU A 196 18.46 6.45 -0.38
N VAL A 197 19.50 7.23 -0.16
CA VAL A 197 20.53 7.54 -1.16
C VAL A 197 21.91 7.25 -0.57
N SER A 198 22.97 7.21 -1.39
CA SER A 198 24.30 6.71 -1.01
C SER A 198 24.85 7.32 0.30
N GLY A 199 24.70 6.59 1.41
CA GLY A 199 25.11 6.99 2.77
C GLY A 199 24.24 8.07 3.43
N LYS A 200 23.03 8.35 2.93
CA LYS A 200 22.12 9.35 3.50
C LYS A 200 20.66 8.92 3.44
N ILE A 201 19.89 9.41 4.39
CA ILE A 201 18.43 9.38 4.35
C ILE A 201 17.95 10.81 4.07
N ILE A 202 17.18 10.98 3.01
CA ILE A 202 16.54 12.25 2.65
C ILE A 202 15.05 12.13 2.94
N ILE A 203 14.46 13.11 3.59
CA ILE A 203 13.03 13.18 3.84
C ILE A 203 12.49 14.43 3.17
N TYR A 204 11.59 14.26 2.22
CA TYR A 204 10.85 15.37 1.62
C TYR A 204 9.53 15.53 2.34
N ASP A 205 9.27 16.74 2.83
CA ASP A 205 8.00 17.14 3.43
C ASP A 205 7.15 17.90 2.41
N MET A 206 6.06 17.29 1.96
CA MET A 206 5.20 17.89 0.93
C MET A 206 4.37 19.06 1.47
N ASP A 207 4.06 19.06 2.77
CA ASP A 207 3.21 20.07 3.39
C ASP A 207 4.04 21.32 3.73
N GLU A 208 5.21 21.13 4.35
CA GLU A 208 6.10 22.23 4.73
C GLU A 208 7.03 22.68 3.61
N LYS A 209 7.16 21.89 2.53
CA LYS A 209 8.09 22.12 1.41
C LYS A 209 9.54 22.28 1.86
N ASN A 210 9.93 21.49 2.86
CA ASN A 210 11.27 21.45 3.41
C ASN A 210 11.86 20.04 3.27
N ASP A 211 13.18 19.98 3.10
CA ASP A 211 13.89 18.71 2.93
C ASP A 211 14.86 18.50 4.09
N PHE A 212 14.75 17.35 4.74
CA PHE A 212 15.66 16.94 5.80
C PHE A 212 16.68 15.95 5.25
N ASN A 213 17.96 16.18 5.55
CA ASN A 213 19.06 15.37 5.03
C ASN A 213 19.92 14.85 6.18
N PHE A 214 19.90 13.52 6.38
CA PHE A 214 20.62 12.86 7.45
C PHE A 214 21.79 12.07 6.88
N SER A 215 23.01 12.54 7.14
CA SER A 215 24.22 11.85 6.70
C SER A 215 24.63 10.79 7.70
N ILE A 216 24.89 9.58 7.21
CA ILE A 216 25.31 8.45 8.03
C ILE A 216 26.83 8.37 8.02
N SER A 217 27.44 8.28 9.19
CA SER A 217 28.89 8.27 9.34
C SER A 217 29.50 6.91 8.93
N GLY A 218 30.60 6.97 8.17
CA GLY A 218 31.41 5.82 7.76
C GLY A 218 31.85 5.87 6.30
N ASP A 219 32.90 5.15 5.96
CA ASP A 219 33.31 4.90 4.57
C ASP A 219 32.54 3.68 4.03
N ASN A 220 32.05 3.74 2.78
CA ASN A 220 31.28 2.66 2.13
C ASN A 220 30.10 2.14 2.97
N VAL A 221 29.22 3.05 3.41
CA VAL A 221 28.01 2.69 4.18
C VAL A 221 26.97 2.04 3.26
N GLU A 222 26.64 0.79 3.55
CA GLU A 222 25.47 0.07 3.07
C GLU A 222 24.34 0.24 4.09
N ILE A 223 23.15 0.55 3.61
CA ILE A 223 21.97 0.78 4.44
C ILE A 223 20.86 -0.08 3.86
N ASP A 224 20.24 -0.88 4.72
CA ASP A 224 19.17 -1.79 4.35
C ASP A 224 17.99 -1.66 5.32
N ASP A 225 16.86 -2.25 4.94
CA ASP A 225 15.70 -2.44 5.80
C ASP A 225 15.14 -1.16 6.45
N MET A 226 15.14 -0.04 5.71
CA MET A 226 14.58 1.24 6.19
C MET A 226 13.06 1.17 6.40
N GLU A 227 12.56 1.62 7.56
CA GLU A 227 11.13 1.63 7.89
C GLU A 227 10.75 2.72 8.88
N TRP A 228 9.62 3.38 8.63
CA TRP A 228 9.01 4.34 9.55
C TRP A 228 8.38 3.65 10.76
N SER A 229 8.45 4.28 11.92
CA SER A 229 7.57 3.92 13.03
C SER A 229 6.10 4.24 12.66
N PRO A 230 5.11 3.48 13.17
CA PRO A 230 3.69 3.71 12.86
C PRO A 230 3.16 5.10 13.24
N ASP A 231 3.81 5.79 14.18
CA ASP A 231 3.52 7.18 14.57
C ASP A 231 4.20 8.23 13.67
N GLY A 232 5.05 7.81 12.71
CA GLY A 232 5.76 8.68 11.78
C GLY A 232 6.92 9.48 12.38
N LYS A 233 7.26 9.29 13.66
CA LYS A 233 8.28 10.10 14.36
C LYS A 233 9.70 9.57 14.25
N LYS A 234 9.87 8.31 13.83
CA LYS A 234 11.16 7.62 13.79
C LYS A 234 11.31 6.83 12.50
N ILE A 235 12.56 6.62 12.11
CA ILE A 235 12.93 5.65 11.06
C ILE A 235 13.96 4.69 11.63
N VAL A 236 13.75 3.39 11.46
CA VAL A 236 14.77 2.37 11.75
C VAL A 236 15.44 1.92 10.45
N PHE A 237 16.73 1.61 10.51
CA PHE A 237 17.46 0.99 9.40
C PHE A 237 18.63 0.14 9.92
N SER A 238 19.06 -0.82 9.09
CA SER A 238 20.28 -1.59 9.31
C SER A 238 21.43 -0.93 8.59
N LYS A 239 22.60 -0.85 9.24
CA LYS A 239 23.83 -0.32 8.67
C LYS A 239 24.85 -1.45 8.54
N ASN A 240 25.29 -1.71 7.30
CA ASN A 240 26.24 -2.75 6.92
C ASN A 240 25.86 -4.16 7.40
N SER A 241 24.60 -4.42 7.80
CA SER A 241 24.20 -5.65 8.52
C SER A 241 24.94 -5.89 9.86
N HIS A 242 25.48 -4.84 10.49
CA HIS A 242 26.20 -4.93 11.77
C HIS A 242 25.61 -4.04 12.87
N GLU A 243 24.86 -2.99 12.50
CA GLU A 243 24.27 -2.06 13.45
C GLU A 243 22.80 -1.81 13.12
N ILE A 244 21.95 -1.76 14.15
CA ILE A 244 20.57 -1.26 14.04
C ILE A 244 20.54 0.16 14.60
N ILE A 245 20.02 1.10 13.80
CA ILE A 245 20.03 2.52 14.13
C ILE A 245 18.60 3.07 14.01
N ILE A 246 18.22 3.91 14.97
CA ILE A 246 16.99 4.71 14.93
C ILE A 246 17.36 6.16 14.63
N LEU A 247 16.71 6.72 13.61
CA LEU A 247 16.68 8.15 13.32
C LEU A 247 15.44 8.76 13.97
N ASP A 248 15.64 9.71 14.89
CA ASP A 248 14.60 10.59 15.40
C ASP A 248 14.37 11.74 14.42
N ILE A 249 13.14 11.90 13.93
CA ILE A 249 12.81 12.82 12.83
C ILE A 249 12.71 14.26 13.33
N GLU A 250 12.19 14.48 14.55
CA GLU A 250 11.99 15.82 15.12
C GLU A 250 13.34 16.49 15.44
N ASN A 251 14.28 15.75 16.02
CA ASN A 251 15.57 16.28 16.47
C ASN A 251 16.73 15.92 15.52
N GLY A 252 16.49 15.09 14.51
CA GLY A 252 17.50 14.68 13.53
C GLY A 252 18.64 13.83 14.11
N THR A 253 18.38 13.13 15.21
CA THR A 253 19.41 12.39 15.95
C THR A 253 19.48 10.94 15.50
N LEU A 254 20.69 10.45 15.20
CA LEU A 254 20.97 9.04 14.92
C LEU A 254 21.37 8.33 16.21
N ASN A 255 20.61 7.31 16.61
CA ASN A 255 20.82 6.53 17.82
C ASN A 255 21.09 5.05 17.48
N PRO A 256 22.35 4.58 17.52
CA PRO A 256 22.66 3.15 17.41
C PRO A 256 22.19 2.41 18.66
N ILE A 257 21.29 1.43 18.48
CA ILE A 257 20.67 0.70 19.60
C ILE A 257 21.22 -0.71 19.79
N TYR A 258 21.82 -1.31 18.75
CA TYR A 258 22.39 -2.64 18.82
C TYR A 258 23.49 -2.81 17.77
N SER A 259 24.56 -3.53 18.14
CA SER A 259 25.66 -3.87 17.25
C SER A 259 26.11 -5.31 17.47
N ALA A 260 26.28 -6.06 16.38
CA ALA A 260 26.71 -7.45 16.38
C ALA A 260 27.45 -7.81 15.08
N GLU A 261 27.99 -9.01 14.99
CA GLU A 261 28.68 -9.50 13.78
C GLU A 261 27.72 -9.64 12.59
N GLN A 262 26.49 -10.07 12.83
CA GLN A 262 25.47 -10.14 11.78
C GLN A 262 24.08 -9.89 12.37
N VAL A 263 23.53 -8.72 12.08
CA VAL A 263 22.21 -8.27 12.54
C VAL A 263 21.37 -7.82 11.36
N GLY A 264 20.07 -8.07 11.41
CA GLY A 264 19.12 -7.64 10.40
C GLY A 264 17.72 -7.49 10.95
N MET A 265 16.81 -7.05 10.08
CA MET A 265 15.40 -6.89 10.41
C MET A 265 14.57 -7.59 9.34
N TYR A 266 13.48 -8.25 9.72
CA TYR A 266 12.61 -8.94 8.78
C TYR A 266 11.16 -8.87 9.23
N GLY A 267 10.25 -8.75 8.25
CA GLY A 267 8.83 -8.58 8.51
C GLY A 267 8.51 -7.20 9.10
N GLU A 268 7.41 -7.10 9.84
CA GLU A 268 7.10 -5.89 10.61
C GLU A 268 8.11 -5.67 11.72
N LYS A 269 8.68 -4.47 11.76
CA LYS A 269 9.74 -4.12 12.70
C LYS A 269 9.16 -3.50 13.95
N TRP A 270 8.26 -2.54 13.79
CA TRP A 270 7.68 -1.80 14.89
C TRP A 270 6.40 -2.46 15.40
N SER A 271 6.20 -2.44 16.72
CA SER A 271 4.90 -2.67 17.30
C SER A 271 3.91 -1.57 16.89
N GLN A 272 2.62 -1.88 16.88
CA GLN A 272 1.57 -0.95 16.42
C GLN A 272 1.53 0.36 17.24
N ASP A 273 1.93 0.30 18.52
CA ASP A 273 2.04 1.46 19.41
C ASP A 273 3.31 2.30 19.22
N SER A 274 4.19 1.91 18.27
CA SER A 274 5.48 2.55 17.93
C SER A 274 6.56 2.48 19.00
N LYS A 275 6.37 1.74 20.09
CA LYS A 275 7.30 1.73 21.23
C LYS A 275 8.32 0.61 21.20
N LYS A 276 8.00 -0.50 20.54
CA LYS A 276 8.86 -1.69 20.49
C LYS A 276 9.34 -1.93 19.08
N LEU A 277 10.62 -2.25 18.96
CA LEU A 277 11.27 -2.62 17.71
C LEU A 277 11.75 -4.06 17.79
N LEU A 278 11.46 -4.84 16.75
CA LEU A 278 11.91 -6.21 16.58
C LEU A 278 13.06 -6.29 15.58
N PHE A 279 14.07 -7.08 15.92
CA PHE A 279 15.19 -7.39 15.03
C PHE A 279 15.79 -8.75 15.38
N TYR A 280 16.70 -9.24 14.54
CA TYR A 280 17.36 -10.52 14.74
C TYR A 280 18.87 -10.43 14.62
N GLU A 281 19.56 -11.29 15.36
CA GLU A 281 21.00 -11.50 15.22
C GLU A 281 21.26 -12.92 14.73
N ILE A 282 22.00 -13.07 13.64
CA ILE A 282 22.43 -14.39 13.14
C ILE A 282 23.61 -14.86 13.98
N LYS A 283 23.46 -16.04 14.58
CA LYS A 283 24.49 -16.77 15.31
C LYS A 283 24.94 -17.94 14.44
N THR A 284 26.05 -17.75 13.74
CA THR A 284 26.69 -18.80 12.95
C THR A 284 27.39 -19.78 13.88
N SER A 285 27.01 -21.06 13.84
CA SER A 285 27.76 -22.14 14.49
C SER A 285 29.01 -22.47 13.69
N GLU A 286 30.05 -23.02 14.32
CA GLU A 286 31.24 -23.57 13.63
C GLU A 286 30.88 -24.75 12.70
N LYS A 287 29.66 -25.30 12.80
CA LYS A 287 29.14 -26.33 11.89
C LYS A 287 28.38 -25.69 10.73
N ILE A 288 28.78 -26.07 9.52
CA ILE A 288 28.32 -25.54 8.21
C ILE A 288 26.80 -25.63 8.00
N ASP A 289 26.07 -26.45 8.77
CA ASP A 289 24.64 -26.73 8.59
C ASP A 289 23.74 -26.22 9.74
N ASP A 290 24.24 -25.42 10.69
CA ASP A 290 23.43 -24.95 11.84
C ASP A 290 23.52 -23.43 12.02
N VAL A 291 22.79 -22.69 11.18
CA VAL A 291 22.54 -21.27 11.39
C VAL A 291 21.41 -21.13 12.40
N SER A 292 21.70 -20.49 13.53
CA SER A 292 20.68 -20.07 14.49
C SER A 292 20.54 -18.55 14.43
N TYR A 293 19.38 -18.04 14.83
CA TYR A 293 19.21 -16.62 15.00
C TYR A 293 18.45 -16.33 16.29
N ASP A 294 18.87 -15.26 16.94
CA ASP A 294 18.29 -14.74 18.16
C ASP A 294 17.35 -13.60 17.81
N ILE A 295 16.09 -13.68 18.22
CA ILE A 295 15.13 -12.58 18.10
C ILE A 295 15.21 -11.71 19.34
N TYR A 296 15.32 -10.42 19.11
CA TYR A 296 15.37 -9.39 20.14
C TYR A 296 14.22 -8.41 19.95
N PHE A 297 13.78 -7.81 21.06
CA PHE A 297 13.08 -6.55 20.99
C PHE A 297 13.84 -5.46 21.75
N MET A 298 13.68 -4.23 21.29
CA MET A 298 14.07 -3.01 21.97
C MET A 298 12.81 -2.23 22.31
N ASP A 299 12.74 -1.69 23.52
CA ASP A 299 11.70 -0.77 23.98
C ASP A 299 12.39 0.57 24.34
N GLU A 300 11.69 1.69 24.20
CA GLU A 300 12.24 3.02 24.50
C GLU A 300 12.71 3.16 25.95
N ASP A 301 12.05 2.46 26.87
CA ASP A 301 12.37 2.49 28.30
C ASP A 301 13.56 1.59 28.66
N LEU A 302 14.10 0.81 27.72
CA LEU A 302 15.20 -0.12 27.95
C LEU A 302 16.54 0.50 27.56
N GLU A 303 17.57 0.31 28.39
CA GLU A 303 18.94 0.67 28.02
C GLU A 303 19.55 -0.27 26.97
N LYS A 304 19.07 -1.52 26.90
CA LYS A 304 19.57 -2.56 26.00
C LYS A 304 18.44 -3.47 25.52
N PRO A 305 18.55 -4.00 24.29
CA PRO A 305 17.57 -4.97 23.78
C PRO A 305 17.50 -6.25 24.61
N ILE A 306 16.30 -6.83 24.70
CA ILE A 306 16.04 -8.08 25.39
C ILE A 306 15.85 -9.20 24.36
N LYS A 307 16.59 -10.30 24.55
CA LYS A 307 16.43 -11.52 23.77
C LYS A 307 15.11 -12.22 24.13
N ILE A 308 14.25 -12.42 23.15
CA ILE A 308 12.99 -13.16 23.30
C ILE A 308 13.25 -14.66 23.19
N LYS A 309 13.92 -15.08 22.11
CA LYS A 309 14.08 -16.51 21.79
C LYS A 309 15.19 -16.76 20.76
N THR A 310 15.77 -17.96 20.82
CA THR A 310 16.64 -18.50 19.76
C THR A 310 15.84 -19.44 18.89
N PHE A 311 15.97 -19.28 17.58
CA PHE A 311 15.52 -20.24 16.58
C PHE A 311 16.74 -20.92 15.96
N THR A 312 16.74 -22.25 15.96
CA THR A 312 17.71 -23.08 15.24
C THR A 312 17.08 -23.55 13.94
N THR A 313 17.88 -23.62 12.87
CA THR A 313 17.59 -24.12 11.51
C THR A 313 16.19 -24.66 11.20
N GLY A 314 15.61 -24.10 10.13
CA GLY A 314 14.26 -24.31 9.61
C GLY A 314 13.70 -22.96 9.15
N SER A 315 12.74 -22.93 8.22
CA SER A 315 12.11 -21.69 7.71
C SER A 315 11.21 -21.03 8.77
N SER A 316 11.75 -20.83 9.97
CA SER A 316 11.11 -20.06 11.02
C SER A 316 11.21 -18.59 10.63
N ARG A 317 10.08 -17.89 10.60
CA ARG A 317 10.01 -16.47 10.22
C ARG A 317 9.08 -15.75 11.16
N VAL A 318 9.52 -14.58 11.63
CA VAL A 318 8.59 -13.61 12.21
C VAL A 318 7.74 -13.05 11.08
N ILE A 319 6.43 -13.00 11.31
CA ILE A 319 5.46 -12.46 10.36
C ILE A 319 5.07 -11.05 10.79
N GLN A 320 4.46 -10.90 11.97
CA GLN A 320 3.71 -9.70 12.33
C GLN A 320 3.60 -9.50 13.84
N TRP A 321 3.50 -8.26 14.31
CA TRP A 321 3.05 -7.98 15.67
C TRP A 321 1.54 -8.24 15.83
N TYR A 322 1.14 -8.58 17.05
CA TYR A 322 -0.27 -8.49 17.44
C TYR A 322 -0.63 -7.03 17.74
N PRO A 323 -1.90 -6.63 17.58
CA PRO A 323 -2.38 -5.30 17.96
C PRO A 323 -2.11 -4.94 19.43
N ASP A 324 -1.97 -5.95 20.29
CA ASP A 324 -1.64 -5.77 21.71
C ASP A 324 -0.18 -5.35 21.95
N SER A 325 0.71 -5.42 20.95
CA SER A 325 2.14 -5.12 21.07
C SER A 325 2.90 -5.97 22.11
N GLU A 326 2.33 -7.12 22.48
CA GLU A 326 2.88 -8.05 23.48
C GLU A 326 3.14 -9.45 22.88
N LYS A 327 2.58 -9.74 21.71
CA LYS A 327 2.81 -11.00 21.00
C LYS A 327 3.19 -10.78 19.55
N ILE A 328 3.80 -11.81 18.98
CA ILE A 328 4.31 -11.86 17.62
C ILE A 328 3.79 -13.14 16.96
N LEU A 329 3.26 -13.01 15.74
CA LEU A 329 2.92 -14.14 14.89
C LEU A 329 4.19 -14.66 14.22
N THR A 330 4.45 -15.96 14.40
CA THR A 330 5.63 -16.63 13.85
C THR A 330 5.21 -17.85 13.05
N LYS A 331 5.88 -18.09 11.94
CA LYS A 331 5.76 -19.31 11.13
C LYS A 331 6.97 -20.17 11.39
N LYS A 332 6.79 -21.49 11.46
CA LYS A 332 7.87 -22.47 11.48
C LYS A 332 7.54 -23.58 10.51
N CYS A 333 8.44 -23.81 9.56
CA CYS A 333 8.33 -24.93 8.63
C CYS A 333 9.43 -25.96 8.84
N SER A 334 9.04 -27.21 8.66
CA SER A 334 9.87 -28.39 8.42
C SER A 334 9.73 -28.81 6.95
N ASP A 335 10.43 -29.86 6.54
CA ASP A 335 10.36 -30.38 5.17
C ASP A 335 8.94 -30.83 4.77
N ASP A 336 8.14 -31.27 5.75
CA ASP A 336 6.82 -31.89 5.52
C ASP A 336 5.64 -31.07 6.07
N SER A 337 5.88 -30.00 6.83
CA SER A 337 4.79 -29.22 7.44
C SER A 337 5.19 -27.78 7.76
N CYS A 338 4.20 -26.89 7.74
CA CYS A 338 4.33 -25.52 8.24
C CYS A 338 3.28 -25.26 9.33
N ALA A 339 3.69 -24.57 10.38
CA ALA A 339 2.83 -24.22 11.50
C ALA A 339 2.98 -22.75 11.90
N LEU A 340 1.86 -22.15 12.32
CA LEU A 340 1.79 -20.81 12.88
C LEU A 340 1.77 -20.88 14.42
N TYR A 341 2.46 -19.94 15.04
CA TYR A 341 2.62 -19.83 16.48
C TYR A 341 2.45 -18.39 16.94
N SER A 342 1.83 -18.21 18.10
CA SER A 342 1.87 -16.97 18.85
C SER A 342 3.06 -17.02 19.80
N LEU A 343 3.97 -16.05 19.68
CA LEU A 343 5.15 -15.87 20.52
C LEU A 343 4.96 -14.62 21.39
N SER A 344 4.87 -14.80 22.70
CA SER A 344 4.92 -13.70 23.67
C SER A 344 6.31 -13.08 23.70
N ILE A 345 6.42 -11.77 23.97
CA ILE A 345 7.71 -11.11 24.23
C ILE A 345 8.46 -11.71 25.43
N THR A 346 7.76 -12.44 26.31
CA THR A 346 8.37 -13.21 27.42
C THR A 346 9.04 -14.52 26.95
N GLY A 347 8.91 -14.88 25.68
CA GLY A 347 9.46 -16.10 25.07
C GLY A 347 8.52 -17.31 25.08
N GLU A 348 7.35 -17.19 25.72
CA GLU A 348 6.29 -18.21 25.71
C GLU A 348 5.73 -18.37 24.30
N MET A 349 5.59 -19.62 23.84
CA MET A 349 5.20 -19.91 22.47
C MET A 349 4.04 -20.91 22.44
N LYS A 350 2.96 -20.56 21.75
CA LYS A 350 1.75 -21.38 21.60
C LYS A 350 1.51 -21.70 20.14
N LYS A 351 1.41 -22.98 19.79
CA LYS A 351 1.01 -23.42 18.43
C LYS A 351 -0.46 -23.06 18.18
N LEU A 352 -0.74 -22.51 17.00
CA LEU A 352 -2.07 -22.06 16.59
C LEU A 352 -2.70 -23.03 15.59
N ILE A 353 -1.99 -23.33 14.50
CA ILE A 353 -2.43 -24.22 13.43
C ILE A 353 -1.21 -24.81 12.72
N GLU A 354 -1.34 -26.02 12.17
CA GLU A 354 -0.33 -26.72 11.39
C GLU A 354 -0.97 -27.37 10.17
N LYS A 355 -0.24 -27.37 9.05
CA LYS A 355 -0.65 -27.97 7.78
C LYS A 355 0.54 -28.67 7.12
N ASP A 356 0.22 -29.73 6.36
CA ASP A 356 1.19 -30.53 5.59
C ASP A 356 1.79 -29.76 4.40
N LYS A 357 1.12 -28.67 3.99
CA LYS A 357 1.61 -27.75 2.97
C LYS A 357 1.90 -26.40 3.59
N ASP A 358 2.50 -25.53 2.80
CA ASP A 358 2.76 -24.17 3.21
C ASP A 358 1.48 -23.47 3.71
N ILE A 359 1.63 -22.68 4.77
CA ILE A 359 0.56 -21.89 5.38
C ILE A 359 1.09 -20.47 5.61
N ASP A 360 0.35 -19.50 5.12
CA ASP A 360 0.61 -18.09 5.35
C ASP A 360 -0.42 -17.54 6.34
N GLY A 361 0.02 -16.63 7.20
CA GLY A 361 -0.82 -16.07 8.24
C GLY A 361 -0.61 -14.58 8.36
N ARG A 362 -1.63 -13.87 8.82
CA ARG A 362 -1.57 -12.47 9.21
C ARG A 362 -2.46 -12.21 10.42
N VAL A 363 -2.07 -11.25 11.25
CA VAL A 363 -2.90 -10.76 12.33
C VAL A 363 -3.76 -9.65 11.78
N VAL A 364 -5.08 -9.75 11.97
CA VAL A 364 -6.03 -8.74 11.53
C VAL A 364 -6.31 -7.74 12.65
N PRO A 365 -6.83 -6.53 12.35
CA PRO A 365 -6.91 -5.43 13.33
C PRO A 365 -7.67 -5.76 14.62
N ASN A 366 -8.63 -6.68 14.58
CA ASN A 366 -9.37 -7.14 15.75
C ASN A 366 -8.62 -8.20 16.60
N GLY A 367 -7.38 -8.54 16.24
CA GLY A 367 -6.55 -9.54 16.91
C GLY A 367 -6.81 -10.99 16.49
N CYS A 368 -7.77 -11.24 15.59
CA CYS A 368 -7.93 -12.56 14.97
C CYS A 368 -6.75 -12.87 14.04
N ILE A 369 -6.59 -14.14 13.70
CA ILE A 369 -5.54 -14.59 12.77
C ILE A 369 -6.23 -15.11 11.53
N SER A 370 -5.91 -14.50 10.40
CA SER A 370 -6.29 -14.99 9.08
C SER A 370 -5.15 -15.86 8.58
N ALA A 371 -5.40 -17.13 8.32
CA ALA A 371 -4.40 -18.04 7.76
C ALA A 371 -4.92 -18.70 6.49
N VAL A 372 -4.02 -18.96 5.55
CA VAL A 372 -4.36 -19.46 4.21
C VAL A 372 -3.41 -20.58 3.84
N SER A 373 -3.96 -21.68 3.34
CA SER A 373 -3.17 -22.79 2.79
C SER A 373 -3.70 -23.18 1.42
N LEU A 374 -2.80 -23.62 0.54
CA LEU A 374 -3.17 -24.05 -0.81
C LEU A 374 -4.07 -25.28 -0.73
N ASN A 375 -5.25 -25.19 -1.34
CA ASN A 375 -6.20 -26.29 -1.33
C ASN A 375 -5.62 -27.48 -2.14
N PRO A 376 -5.51 -28.69 -1.54
CA PRO A 376 -4.92 -29.84 -2.19
C PRO A 376 -5.75 -30.38 -3.36
N ASN A 377 -7.05 -30.07 -3.40
CA ASN A 377 -8.01 -30.49 -4.40
C ASN A 377 -8.29 -29.40 -5.45
N SER A 378 -7.47 -28.34 -5.51
CA SER A 378 -7.69 -27.23 -6.44
C SER A 378 -7.90 -27.75 -7.87
N PRO A 379 -9.01 -27.37 -8.54
CA PRO A 379 -9.31 -27.87 -9.87
C PRO A 379 -8.22 -27.48 -10.86
N THR A 380 -7.84 -28.40 -11.73
CA THR A 380 -6.92 -28.13 -12.84
C THR A 380 -7.68 -27.43 -13.98
N PRO A 381 -7.14 -26.35 -14.57
CA PRO A 381 -5.70 -26.12 -14.72
C PRO A 381 -5.04 -25.22 -13.66
N SER A 382 -3.70 -25.16 -13.67
CA SER A 382 -2.84 -24.55 -12.64
C SER A 382 -2.95 -23.03 -12.46
N TYR A 383 -3.74 -22.33 -13.27
CA TYR A 383 -3.88 -20.87 -13.21
C TYR A 383 -4.90 -20.40 -12.16
N THR A 384 -5.86 -21.24 -11.77
CA THR A 384 -6.83 -20.90 -10.72
C THR A 384 -6.50 -21.68 -9.45
N ARG A 385 -5.62 -21.11 -8.61
CA ARG A 385 -5.32 -21.70 -7.30
C ARG A 385 -6.43 -21.33 -6.33
N THR A 386 -7.05 -22.33 -5.73
CA THR A 386 -7.97 -22.16 -4.62
C THR A 386 -7.23 -22.38 -3.30
N TYR A 387 -7.70 -21.70 -2.26
CA TYR A 387 -7.13 -21.76 -0.94
C TYR A 387 -8.19 -22.06 0.11
N ASP A 388 -7.75 -22.67 1.21
CA ASP A 388 -8.56 -22.79 2.41
C ASP A 388 -8.20 -21.65 3.35
N LEU A 389 -9.19 -20.84 3.71
CA LEU A 389 -9.07 -19.71 4.62
C LEU A 389 -9.50 -20.14 6.02
N PHE A 390 -8.61 -19.93 6.99
CA PHE A 390 -8.81 -20.22 8.41
C PHE A 390 -8.85 -18.90 9.18
N LEU A 391 -9.93 -18.69 9.92
CA LEU A 391 -10.10 -17.54 10.81
C LEU A 391 -10.02 -18.04 12.25
N LEU A 392 -8.93 -17.68 12.94
CA LEU A 392 -8.69 -18.10 14.31
C LEU A 392 -9.00 -16.95 15.26
N ASN A 393 -9.94 -17.18 16.17
CA ASN A 393 -10.25 -16.27 17.27
C ASN A 393 -10.17 -17.04 18.61
N GLY A 394 -9.04 -16.90 19.31
CA GLY A 394 -8.79 -17.66 20.53
C GLY A 394 -8.66 -19.16 20.26
N SER A 395 -9.68 -19.94 20.64
CA SER A 395 -9.76 -21.40 20.41
C SER A 395 -10.69 -21.77 19.25
N ASP A 396 -11.49 -20.82 18.78
CA ASP A 396 -12.44 -21.05 17.70
C ASP A 396 -11.73 -20.90 16.36
N ILE A 397 -11.97 -21.85 15.46
CA ILE A 397 -11.43 -21.86 14.10
C ILE A 397 -12.59 -22.00 13.13
N LEU A 398 -12.88 -20.93 12.39
CA LEU A 398 -13.79 -20.97 11.26
C LEU A 398 -12.99 -21.27 9.99
N THR A 399 -13.48 -22.20 9.17
CA THR A 399 -12.82 -22.62 7.92
C THR A 399 -13.73 -22.35 6.74
N ILE A 400 -13.18 -21.69 5.71
CA ILE A 400 -13.83 -21.43 4.44
C ILE A 400 -12.97 -22.08 3.35
N GLU A 401 -13.46 -23.17 2.79
CA GLU A 401 -12.76 -23.94 1.75
C GLU A 401 -13.05 -23.41 0.35
N ASN A 402 -12.11 -23.64 -0.56
CA ASN A 402 -12.20 -23.29 -1.99
C ASN A 402 -12.35 -21.78 -2.27
N VAL A 403 -11.64 -20.95 -1.51
CA VAL A 403 -11.61 -19.50 -1.70
C VAL A 403 -10.67 -19.17 -2.85
N LEU A 404 -11.18 -18.44 -3.85
CA LEU A 404 -10.41 -17.93 -4.98
C LEU A 404 -9.66 -16.65 -4.64
N TYR A 405 -10.34 -15.78 -3.90
CA TYR A 405 -9.83 -14.49 -3.48
C TYR A 405 -10.43 -14.13 -2.14
N TYR A 406 -9.68 -13.41 -1.30
CA TYR A 406 -10.23 -12.78 -0.11
C TYR A 406 -9.52 -11.46 0.19
N SER A 407 -10.26 -10.55 0.81
CA SER A 407 -9.76 -9.32 1.39
C SER A 407 -10.46 -9.08 2.72
N TRP A 408 -9.94 -8.12 3.48
CA TRP A 408 -10.54 -7.71 4.74
C TRP A 408 -10.93 -6.25 4.67
N GLU A 409 -12.11 -5.95 5.19
CA GLU A 409 -12.63 -4.60 5.36
C GLU A 409 -12.95 -4.40 6.84
N GLY A 410 -12.07 -3.67 7.54
CA GLY A 410 -12.13 -3.58 8.99
C GLY A 410 -12.06 -4.95 9.66
N THR A 411 -13.20 -5.41 10.21
CA THR A 411 -13.34 -6.72 10.84
C THR A 411 -13.99 -7.78 9.97
N ASP A 412 -14.49 -7.40 8.80
CA ASP A 412 -15.28 -8.27 7.95
C ASP A 412 -14.40 -8.87 6.85
N VAL A 413 -14.73 -10.08 6.43
CA VAL A 413 -13.99 -10.81 5.40
C VAL A 413 -14.82 -10.82 4.14
N LEU A 414 -14.30 -10.20 3.09
CA LEU A 414 -14.84 -10.36 1.75
C LEU A 414 -14.10 -11.49 1.07
N PHE A 415 -14.81 -12.47 0.51
CA PHE A 415 -14.18 -13.57 -0.20
C PHE A 415 -15.00 -14.02 -1.39
N VAL A 416 -14.32 -14.55 -2.40
CA VAL A 416 -14.96 -15.13 -3.58
C VAL A 416 -14.85 -16.64 -3.50
N LYS A 417 -16.02 -17.29 -3.56
CA LYS A 417 -16.17 -18.73 -3.57
C LYS A 417 -17.31 -19.11 -4.49
N ASP A 418 -17.15 -20.16 -5.29
CA ASP A 418 -18.20 -20.72 -6.14
C ASP A 418 -18.92 -19.67 -7.02
N HIS A 419 -18.17 -18.68 -7.53
CA HIS A 419 -18.67 -17.55 -8.33
C HIS A 419 -19.57 -16.56 -7.59
N GLU A 420 -19.58 -16.61 -6.26
CA GLU A 420 -20.24 -15.66 -5.39
C GLU A 420 -19.21 -14.86 -4.60
N LEU A 421 -19.37 -13.55 -4.63
CA LEU A 421 -18.74 -12.66 -3.68
C LEU A 421 -19.53 -12.71 -2.39
N SER A 422 -18.88 -13.08 -1.29
CA SER A 422 -19.49 -13.20 0.03
C SER A 422 -18.81 -12.25 1.01
N VAL A 423 -19.59 -11.55 1.83
CA VAL A 423 -19.10 -10.90 3.05
C VAL A 423 -19.44 -11.78 4.23
N LEU A 424 -18.46 -12.01 5.10
CA LEU A 424 -18.64 -12.58 6.42
C LEU A 424 -18.31 -11.53 7.47
N ASN A 425 -19.26 -11.21 8.33
CA ASN A 425 -18.99 -10.44 9.52
C ASN A 425 -18.40 -11.37 10.61
N THR A 426 -17.14 -11.17 10.98
CA THR A 426 -16.44 -12.10 11.88
C THR A 426 -16.92 -12.06 13.33
N SER A 427 -17.62 -10.99 13.71
CA SER A 427 -18.14 -10.83 15.07
C SER A 427 -19.51 -11.51 15.24
N THR A 428 -20.40 -11.34 14.27
CA THR A 428 -21.77 -11.88 14.30
C THR A 428 -21.91 -13.25 13.64
N HIS A 429 -20.96 -13.62 12.78
CA HIS A 429 -21.02 -14.76 11.86
C HIS A 429 -22.12 -14.66 10.80
N ASP A 430 -22.69 -13.47 10.61
CA ASP A 430 -23.64 -13.22 9.52
C ASP A 430 -22.91 -13.21 8.18
N MET A 431 -23.53 -13.81 7.16
CA MET A 431 -23.01 -13.84 5.79
C MET A 431 -24.06 -13.34 4.80
N TRP A 432 -23.59 -12.61 3.79
CA TRP A 432 -24.38 -12.32 2.60
C TRP A 432 -23.55 -12.53 1.35
N ASN A 433 -24.20 -12.88 0.25
CA ASN A 433 -23.57 -13.22 -1.02
C ASN A 433 -24.21 -12.47 -2.20
N THR A 434 -23.40 -12.23 -3.23
CA THR A 434 -23.85 -11.71 -4.53
C THR A 434 -23.12 -12.45 -5.65
N GLN A 435 -23.84 -12.71 -6.74
CA GLN A 435 -23.29 -13.44 -7.88
C GLN A 435 -22.38 -12.54 -8.72
N LEU A 436 -21.18 -13.03 -9.05
CA LEU A 436 -20.27 -12.33 -9.98
C LEU A 436 -20.65 -12.63 -11.42
N LEU A 437 -20.50 -11.63 -12.30
CA LEU A 437 -20.87 -11.73 -13.72
C LEU A 437 -19.85 -12.51 -14.58
N SER A 438 -18.65 -12.81 -14.04
CA SER A 438 -17.58 -13.50 -14.76
C SER A 438 -16.97 -14.63 -13.94
N ASN A 439 -16.54 -15.69 -14.63
CA ASN A 439 -16.04 -16.93 -14.05
C ASN A 439 -14.51 -17.00 -13.96
N ASP A 440 -13.81 -16.19 -14.75
CA ASP A 440 -12.34 -16.15 -14.85
C ASP A 440 -11.90 -14.69 -14.71
N PHE A 441 -11.30 -14.35 -13.56
CA PHE A 441 -10.62 -13.07 -13.35
C PHE A 441 -9.31 -13.30 -12.61
N ASP A 442 -8.30 -12.50 -12.93
CA ASP A 442 -6.95 -12.65 -12.38
C ASP A 442 -6.74 -11.77 -11.14
N ARG A 443 -7.44 -10.64 -11.06
CA ARG A 443 -7.27 -9.62 -10.01
C ARG A 443 -8.62 -9.11 -9.52
N LEU A 444 -8.71 -8.96 -8.20
CA LEU A 444 -9.84 -8.34 -7.52
C LEU A 444 -9.30 -7.37 -6.47
N SER A 445 -9.93 -6.21 -6.34
CA SER A 445 -9.68 -5.30 -5.22
C SER A 445 -10.95 -4.53 -4.90
N ILE A 446 -11.11 -4.15 -3.64
CA ILE A 446 -12.23 -3.32 -3.17
C ILE A 446 -11.61 -1.99 -2.76
N ASP A 447 -12.30 -0.90 -3.06
CA ASP A 447 -11.85 0.39 -2.60
C ASP A 447 -12.02 0.51 -1.06
N PRO A 448 -11.17 1.29 -0.37
CA PRO A 448 -11.26 1.42 1.09
C PRO A 448 -12.57 1.98 1.65
N SER A 449 -13.41 2.64 0.82
CA SER A 449 -14.71 3.16 1.23
C SER A 449 -15.85 2.15 1.08
N GLY A 450 -15.60 0.99 0.47
CA GLY A 450 -16.59 -0.09 0.32
C GLY A 450 -17.67 0.19 -0.73
N HIS A 451 -17.46 1.15 -1.64
CA HIS A 451 -18.43 1.56 -2.66
C HIS A 451 -18.14 0.98 -4.05
N PHE A 452 -16.94 0.48 -4.29
CA PHE A 452 -16.48 0.02 -5.58
C PHE A 452 -15.65 -1.27 -5.48
N ILE A 453 -15.81 -2.13 -6.49
CA ILE A 453 -15.01 -3.33 -6.67
C ILE A 453 -14.37 -3.27 -8.04
N ALA A 454 -13.06 -3.42 -8.11
CA ALA A 454 -12.37 -3.70 -9.36
C ALA A 454 -12.22 -5.21 -9.53
N VAL A 455 -12.63 -5.72 -10.68
CA VAL A 455 -12.37 -7.09 -11.14
C VAL A 455 -11.71 -6.99 -12.50
N ASP A 456 -10.40 -7.25 -12.55
CA ASP A 456 -9.52 -6.96 -13.67
C ASP A 456 -9.71 -5.54 -14.23
N ASN A 457 -10.39 -5.43 -15.38
CA ASN A 457 -10.65 -4.19 -16.09
C ASN A 457 -12.08 -3.65 -15.87
N ILE A 458 -12.91 -4.32 -15.07
CA ILE A 458 -14.31 -3.93 -14.83
C ILE A 458 -14.42 -3.32 -13.44
N ILE A 459 -14.99 -2.12 -13.37
CA ILE A 459 -15.33 -1.47 -12.11
C ILE A 459 -16.82 -1.66 -11.86
N PHE A 460 -17.13 -2.16 -10.68
CA PHE A 460 -18.47 -2.33 -10.16
C PHE A 460 -18.75 -1.30 -9.08
N GLY A 461 -19.91 -0.66 -9.12
CA GLY A 461 -20.44 0.15 -8.03
C GLY A 461 -21.34 -0.69 -7.13
N ILE A 462 -21.16 -0.52 -5.82
CA ILE A 462 -21.94 -1.12 -4.74
C ILE A 462 -22.99 -0.07 -4.32
N HIS A 463 -24.26 -0.39 -4.48
CA HIS A 463 -25.36 0.50 -4.12
C HIS A 463 -26.20 -0.08 -2.99
N GLU A 464 -26.24 0.59 -1.85
CA GLU A 464 -27.23 0.29 -0.81
C GLU A 464 -28.62 0.70 -1.32
N GLN A 465 -29.60 -0.23 -1.27
CA GLN A 465 -30.99 0.11 -1.59
C GLN A 465 -31.55 1.09 -0.55
N GLY A 466 -31.48 2.38 -0.87
CA GLY A 466 -32.06 3.49 -0.11
C GLY A 466 -32.20 4.79 -0.91
N THR A 467 -31.42 4.97 -1.97
CA THR A 467 -31.53 6.10 -2.90
C THR A 467 -31.92 5.64 -4.29
N HIS A 468 -33.23 5.56 -4.53
CA HIS A 468 -33.77 5.42 -5.88
C HIS A 468 -33.43 6.67 -6.72
N THR A 469 -32.66 6.48 -7.77
CA THR A 469 -33.06 6.95 -9.11
C THR A 469 -33.03 5.76 -10.04
N GLN A 470 -34.21 5.26 -10.40
CA GLN A 470 -34.36 4.31 -11.50
C GLN A 470 -33.86 4.97 -12.78
N THR A 471 -32.70 4.55 -13.28
CA THR A 471 -32.42 4.61 -14.72
C THR A 471 -32.63 3.21 -15.28
N SER A 472 -33.75 3.06 -15.96
CA SER A 472 -34.15 1.87 -16.71
C SER A 472 -33.01 1.37 -17.59
N ALA A 473 -32.80 0.04 -17.58
CA ALA A 473 -31.95 -0.68 -18.51
C ALA A 473 -32.29 -0.27 -19.96
N GLY A 474 -31.43 0.57 -20.55
CA GLY A 474 -31.43 0.86 -21.98
C GLY A 474 -30.53 -0.15 -22.67
N ASN A 475 -31.10 -0.93 -23.58
CA ASN A 475 -30.36 -1.80 -24.49
C ASN A 475 -29.16 -1.05 -25.11
N TYR A 476 -27.94 -1.50 -24.83
CA TYR A 476 -26.74 -1.01 -25.51
C TYR A 476 -26.70 -1.57 -26.94
N SER A 477 -27.45 -0.92 -27.83
CA SER A 477 -27.21 -0.91 -29.27
C SER A 477 -26.85 0.52 -29.68
N ASN A 478 -25.64 0.69 -30.21
CA ASN A 478 -25.13 1.84 -30.98
C ASN A 478 -25.56 3.25 -30.53
N SER A 479 -24.62 4.01 -29.95
CA SER A 479 -24.52 5.44 -30.26
C SER A 479 -23.13 5.99 -29.93
N THR A 480 -22.46 6.46 -30.98
CA THR A 480 -21.33 7.38 -30.98
C THR A 480 -21.64 8.67 -30.20
N ALA A 481 -20.81 8.97 -29.20
CA ALA A 481 -20.54 10.34 -28.77
C ALA A 481 -19.09 10.37 -28.26
N SER A 482 -18.25 11.05 -29.03
CA SER A 482 -16.84 11.25 -28.75
C SER A 482 -16.70 12.35 -27.70
N GLU A 483 -16.21 12.04 -26.50
CA GLU A 483 -15.66 13.06 -25.61
C GLU A 483 -14.17 13.20 -25.87
N ALA A 484 -13.79 14.45 -26.12
CA ALA A 484 -12.48 14.84 -26.59
C ALA A 484 -11.43 14.65 -25.50
N VAL A 485 -10.44 13.81 -25.78
CA VAL A 485 -9.19 13.70 -25.02
C VAL A 485 -8.44 15.03 -25.16
N ILE A 486 -8.26 15.78 -24.07
CA ILE A 486 -7.38 16.94 -24.04
C ILE A 486 -5.94 16.43 -23.86
N ILE A 487 -5.25 16.23 -24.97
CA ILE A 487 -3.81 15.93 -24.98
C ILE A 487 -3.06 17.25 -24.82
N LYS A 488 -2.50 17.53 -23.64
CA LYS A 488 -1.43 18.53 -23.51
C LYS A 488 -0.16 17.93 -24.12
N LYS A 489 0.35 18.57 -25.17
CA LYS A 489 1.59 18.21 -25.86
C LYS A 489 2.77 18.85 -25.13
N ASP A 490 3.81 18.06 -24.88
CA ASP A 490 5.05 18.46 -24.20
C ASP A 490 5.68 19.74 -24.78
N ILE A 491 6.18 20.58 -23.87
CA ILE A 491 7.05 21.72 -24.16
C ILE A 491 8.49 21.21 -24.08
N ASP A 492 9.12 21.03 -25.24
CA ASP A 492 10.57 21.05 -25.36
C ASP A 492 11.03 22.51 -25.47
N GLU A 493 11.72 23.01 -24.44
CA GLU A 493 12.55 24.22 -24.55
C GLU A 493 13.87 23.86 -25.25
N HIS A 494 14.08 24.38 -26.47
CA HIS A 494 15.38 24.94 -26.81
C HIS A 494 15.27 26.06 -27.87
N SER A 495 15.85 27.18 -27.45
CA SER A 495 16.01 28.49 -28.07
C SER A 495 16.63 28.53 -29.47
N LYS A 496 16.14 29.42 -30.36
CA LYS A 496 16.76 30.74 -30.67
C LYS A 496 16.19 31.40 -31.96
N VAL A 497 15.63 32.60 -31.75
CA VAL A 497 16.04 33.90 -32.34
C VAL A 497 15.57 34.31 -33.76
N ASN A 498 14.81 35.42 -33.73
CA ASN A 498 14.75 36.62 -34.61
C ASN A 498 13.71 36.77 -35.73
N GLY A 499 13.04 37.93 -35.64
CA GLY A 499 12.59 38.76 -36.76
C GLY A 499 11.12 39.19 -36.67
N THR A 500 10.77 40.18 -35.84
CA THR A 500 10.49 41.60 -36.19
C THR A 500 9.20 41.91 -36.99
N GLU A 501 8.46 42.89 -36.46
CA GLU A 501 7.56 43.86 -37.14
C GLU A 501 6.21 43.32 -37.69
N ASP A 502 5.05 43.99 -37.56
CA ASP A 502 4.68 45.26 -36.95
C ASP A 502 3.12 45.41 -36.94
N THR A 503 2.62 46.42 -36.22
CA THR A 503 1.37 47.21 -36.44
C THR A 503 -0.02 46.53 -36.27
N THR A 504 -0.86 46.83 -35.25
CA THR A 504 -1.61 48.04 -34.79
C THR A 504 -3.10 48.11 -35.20
N SER A 505 -3.90 48.59 -34.22
CA SER A 505 -5.25 49.21 -34.25
C SER A 505 -6.40 48.33 -33.71
N ASN A 506 -6.92 48.54 -32.49
CA ASN A 506 -7.69 49.65 -31.86
C ASN A 506 -9.12 49.85 -32.39
N THR A 507 -10.12 49.62 -31.52
CA THR A 507 -11.20 50.54 -31.05
C THR A 507 -12.28 49.71 -30.32
N SER A 508 -12.44 49.76 -28.99
CA SER A 508 -13.05 50.78 -28.10
C SER A 508 -14.58 50.68 -27.95
N GLY A 509 -15.08 50.51 -26.72
CA GLY A 509 -16.50 50.72 -26.37
C GLY A 509 -16.95 50.25 -24.98
N LEU A 510 -16.58 50.98 -23.92
CA LEU A 510 -17.26 51.08 -22.60
C LEU A 510 -17.88 52.51 -22.54
N PRO A 511 -18.87 52.87 -21.67
CA PRO A 511 -18.89 52.61 -20.23
C PRO A 511 -20.28 52.49 -19.51
N GLY A 512 -20.28 52.17 -18.21
CA GLY A 512 -21.36 52.56 -17.26
C GLY A 512 -21.62 51.68 -16.03
N PHE A 513 -20.96 51.97 -14.89
CA PHE A 513 -21.36 51.65 -13.48
C PHE A 513 -22.34 52.76 -12.96
N PRO A 514 -23.03 52.72 -11.77
CA PRO A 514 -22.56 52.17 -10.47
C PRO A 514 -23.57 51.59 -9.42
N ALA A 515 -23.00 50.90 -8.40
CA ALA A 515 -23.32 50.92 -6.93
C ALA A 515 -24.64 50.32 -6.38
N ILE A 516 -24.83 49.79 -5.15
CA ILE A 516 -24.07 49.49 -3.89
C ILE A 516 -25.02 48.66 -2.95
N ILE A 517 -24.47 47.88 -2.00
CA ILE A 517 -24.83 47.59 -0.56
C ILE A 517 -24.26 46.18 -0.22
N ALA A 518 -23.09 45.99 0.45
CA ALA A 518 -22.71 46.17 1.87
C ALA A 518 -23.38 45.16 2.84
N PHE A 519 -22.80 44.54 3.88
CA PHE A 519 -21.45 44.33 4.46
C PHE A 519 -21.63 43.44 5.74
N ILE A 520 -20.52 43.02 6.39
CA ILE A 520 -20.33 42.49 7.79
C ILE A 520 -20.32 40.95 7.90
N GLY A 521 -19.30 40.24 8.43
CA GLY A 521 -18.02 40.60 9.06
C GLY A 521 -17.90 40.19 10.54
N VAL A 522 -16.81 39.47 10.88
CA VAL A 522 -15.93 39.65 12.07
C VAL A 522 -15.62 38.40 12.92
N LEU A 523 -14.33 38.07 12.89
CA LEU A 523 -13.47 37.30 13.78
C LEU A 523 -13.30 38.01 15.14
N ILE A 524 -13.33 37.31 16.28
CA ILE A 524 -12.78 37.84 17.55
C ILE A 524 -11.99 36.75 18.29
N ALA A 525 -10.69 37.02 18.45
CA ALA A 525 -9.82 36.44 19.47
C ALA A 525 -9.79 37.38 20.70
N PHE A 526 -9.68 36.84 21.91
CA PHE A 526 -9.25 37.59 23.10
C PHE A 526 -8.49 36.71 24.09
N VAL A 527 -7.28 37.16 24.43
CA VAL A 527 -6.46 36.76 25.60
C VAL A 527 -6.46 37.94 26.57
N CYS A 528 -6.74 37.70 27.86
CA CYS A 528 -6.02 38.22 29.06
C CYS A 528 -6.84 38.12 30.37
N ILE A 529 -6.41 37.22 31.26
CA ILE A 529 -5.99 37.42 32.68
C ILE A 529 -6.80 38.40 33.58
N HIS A 530 -7.42 37.91 34.68
CA HIS A 530 -6.93 38.03 36.08
C HIS A 530 -7.91 37.52 37.17
N LYS A 531 -7.34 36.86 38.20
CA LYS A 531 -7.73 36.72 39.63
C LYS A 531 -9.13 36.13 39.91
N LYS A 532 -9.23 34.99 40.61
CA LYS A 532 -8.74 34.74 41.97
C LYS A 532 -8.75 33.25 42.27
#